data_AF-A0A3D1MA68-F1
#
_entry.id   AF-A0A3D1MA68-F1
#
_cell.length_a   1.000
_cell.length_b   1.000
_cell.length_c   1.000
_cell.angle_alpha   90.00
_cell.angle_beta   90.00
_cell.angle_gamma   90.00
#
_symmetry.space_group_name_H-M   'P 1'
#
loop_
_entity.id
_entity.type
_entity.pdbx_description
1 polymer ?
#
loop_
_entity_poly.entity_id
_entity_poly.type
_entity_poly.pdbx_seq_one_letter_code
_entity_poly.pdbx_strand_id
1 'polypeptide(L)'
;MEQYSIELPIFEGPFDLLLFFIKRDEIDIHDIPIAKITEDFLTYIEEAKRLDISLASDFIVMAASLIRIKSKTLLPRYNQEIEEGSEDPRQSLAHQLLVYQQYKEASEWLKELADTRALYARRGQNPEVVRQLAERSEEHTSELQSHHDLVCP
;
A
#
# COMPACT_ATOMS: atom_id res chain seq x y z
N MET A 1 18.81 -9.35 30.63
CA MET A 1 18.20 -10.09 29.51
C MET A 1 17.95 -9.06 28.44
N GLU A 2 18.67 -9.15 27.32
CA GLU A 2 18.49 -8.20 26.21
C GLU A 2 17.11 -8.42 25.60
N GLN A 3 16.28 -7.38 25.65
CA GLN A 3 14.93 -7.40 25.12
C GLN A 3 15.04 -7.17 23.62
N TYR A 4 15.07 -8.26 22.86
CA TYR A 4 14.99 -8.23 21.41
C TYR A 4 13.61 -7.70 21.01
N SER A 5 13.57 -6.43 20.62
CA SER A 5 12.40 -5.84 19.94
C SER A 5 12.41 -6.38 18.51
N ILE A 6 11.65 -7.46 18.28
CA ILE A 6 11.45 -8.01 16.94
C ILE A 6 10.40 -7.12 16.28
N GLU A 7 10.85 -6.13 15.52
CA GLU A 7 9.98 -5.34 14.65
C GLU A 7 9.56 -6.22 13.47
N LEU A 8 8.34 -6.75 13.52
CA LEU A 8 7.74 -7.36 12.34
C LEU A 8 7.55 -6.29 11.27
N PRO A 9 7.88 -6.55 10.00
CA PRO A 9 7.60 -5.60 8.94
C PRO A 9 6.08 -5.37 8.87
N ILE A 10 5.65 -4.11 8.90
CA ILE A 10 4.26 -3.76 8.66
C ILE A 10 4.04 -3.89 7.14
N PHE A 11 3.45 -5.00 6.72
CA PHE A 11 3.09 -5.21 5.32
C PHE A 11 1.73 -4.57 5.02
N GLU A 12 1.61 -3.95 3.84
CA GLU A 12 0.35 -3.30 3.41
C GLU A 12 -0.70 -4.29 2.88
N GLY A 13 -0.43 -5.59 2.95
CA GLY A 13 -1.37 -6.64 2.58
C GLY A 13 -0.72 -7.98 2.28
N PRO A 14 -1.52 -8.99 1.90
CA PRO A 14 -1.00 -10.34 1.63
C PRO A 14 -0.11 -10.39 0.38
N PHE A 15 -0.39 -9.60 -0.66
CA PHE A 15 0.45 -9.56 -1.86
C PHE A 15 1.83 -8.96 -1.58
N ASP A 16 1.91 -7.98 -0.69
CA ASP A 16 3.19 -7.38 -0.30
C ASP A 16 4.08 -8.38 0.44
N LEU A 17 3.48 -9.14 1.35
CA LEU A 17 4.16 -10.24 2.04
C LEU A 17 4.63 -11.33 1.05
N LEU A 18 3.81 -11.68 0.06
CA LEU A 18 4.21 -12.65 -0.97
C LEU A 18 5.37 -12.13 -1.83
N LEU A 19 5.32 -10.87 -2.25
CA LEU A 19 6.42 -10.22 -2.97
C LEU A 19 7.71 -10.19 -2.12
N PHE A 20 7.60 -9.98 -0.81
CA PHE A 20 8.73 -10.04 0.10
C PHE A 20 9.38 -11.43 0.09
N PHE A 21 8.61 -12.52 0.17
CA PHE A 21 9.17 -13.87 0.09
C PHE A 21 9.85 -14.15 -1.26
N ILE A 22 9.23 -13.71 -2.36
CA ILE A 22 9.79 -13.89 -3.70
C ILE A 22 11.14 -13.18 -3.82
N LYS A 23 11.24 -11.94 -3.33
CA LYS A 23 12.48 -11.16 -3.34
C LYS A 23 13.55 -11.74 -2.39
N ARG A 24 13.16 -12.16 -1.18
CA ARG A 24 14.07 -12.72 -0.17
C ARG A 24 14.72 -14.03 -0.64
N ASP A 25 13.94 -14.86 -1.33
CA ASP A 25 14.36 -16.21 -1.74
C ASP A 25 14.84 -16.27 -3.20
N GLU A 26 14.96 -15.13 -3.88
CA GLU A 26 15.35 -15.02 -5.31
C GLU A 26 14.53 -15.94 -6.23
N ILE A 27 13.21 -16.01 -5.97
CA ILE A 27 12.28 -16.86 -6.71
C ILE A 27 11.86 -16.17 -8.02
N ASP A 28 11.75 -16.93 -9.11
CA ASP A 28 11.12 -16.44 -10.33
C ASP A 28 9.59 -16.32 -10.13
N ILE A 29 9.04 -15.14 -10.40
CA ILE A 29 7.60 -14.86 -10.31
C ILE A 29 6.76 -15.71 -11.28
N HIS A 30 7.37 -16.21 -12.36
CA HIS A 30 6.70 -17.11 -13.31
C HIS A 30 6.71 -18.58 -12.88
N ASP A 31 7.66 -19.00 -12.04
CA ASP A 31 7.76 -20.37 -11.52
C ASP A 31 7.81 -20.39 -9.99
N ILE A 32 6.69 -20.02 -9.40
CA ILE A 32 6.57 -19.93 -7.95
C ILE A 32 6.46 -21.34 -7.32
N PRO A 33 7.34 -21.71 -6.37
CA PRO A 33 7.21 -22.93 -5.58
C PRO A 33 6.11 -22.77 -4.53
N ILE A 34 4.85 -22.99 -4.94
CA ILE A 34 3.65 -22.82 -4.10
C ILE A 34 3.76 -23.57 -2.78
N ALA A 35 4.33 -24.78 -2.76
CA ALA A 35 4.45 -25.56 -1.55
C ALA A 35 5.26 -24.83 -0.45
N LYS A 36 6.35 -24.17 -0.84
CA LYS A 36 7.24 -23.41 0.04
C LYS A 36 6.60 -22.10 0.46
N ILE A 37 6.11 -21.31 -0.50
CA ILE A 37 5.50 -20.01 -0.22
C ILE A 37 4.28 -20.13 0.70
N THR A 38 3.44 -21.15 0.49
CA THR A 38 2.29 -21.39 1.37
C THR A 38 2.71 -21.70 2.80
N GLU A 39 3.80 -22.44 2.99
CA GLU A 39 4.33 -22.77 4.32
C GLU A 39 4.86 -21.51 5.03
N ASP A 40 5.66 -20.72 4.33
CA ASP A 40 6.22 -19.47 4.84
C ASP A 40 5.11 -18.46 5.18
N PHE A 41 4.08 -18.37 4.33
CA PHE A 41 2.94 -17.49 4.55
C PHE A 41 2.12 -17.90 5.79
N LEU A 42 1.87 -19.20 5.97
CA LEU A 42 1.16 -19.69 7.16
C LEU A 42 2.00 -19.50 8.43
N THR A 43 3.30 -19.77 8.36
CA THR A 43 4.24 -19.56 9.48
C THR A 43 4.22 -18.10 9.93
N TYR A 44 4.32 -17.16 8.98
CA TYR A 44 4.24 -15.73 9.27
C TYR A 44 2.92 -15.34 9.94
N ILE A 45 1.79 -15.84 9.42
CA ILE A 45 0.47 -15.57 10.01
C ILE A 45 0.38 -16.12 11.43
N GLU A 46 0.91 -17.32 11.69
CA GLU A 46 0.91 -17.91 13.02
C GLU A 46 1.79 -17.12 14.00
N GLU A 47 2.95 -16.65 13.56
CA GLU A 47 3.83 -15.77 14.34
C GLU A 47 3.16 -14.43 14.65
N ALA A 48 2.58 -13.80 13.64
CA ALA A 48 1.87 -12.53 13.78
C ALA A 48 0.67 -12.65 14.72
N LYS A 49 -0.16 -13.71 14.59
CA LYS A 49 -1.31 -13.95 15.48
C LYS A 49 -0.93 -14.12 16.95
N ARG A 50 0.27 -14.61 17.26
CA ARG A 50 0.74 -14.74 18.65
C ARG A 50 1.09 -13.40 19.27
N LEU A 51 1.43 -12.41 18.45
CA LEU A 51 1.95 -11.11 18.88
C LEU A 51 0.87 -10.02 18.84
N ASP A 52 -0.06 -10.05 17.88
CA ASP A 52 -1.21 -9.13 17.83
C ASP A 52 -2.34 -9.68 16.93
N ILE A 53 -3.61 -9.42 17.28
CA ILE A 53 -4.77 -10.19 16.77
C ILE A 53 -5.58 -9.53 15.66
N SER A 54 -5.17 -8.36 15.17
CA SER A 54 -5.85 -7.67 14.06
C SER A 54 -5.48 -8.26 12.69
N LEU A 55 -5.63 -9.58 12.50
CA LEU A 55 -5.39 -10.19 11.21
C LEU A 55 -6.53 -9.83 10.24
N ALA A 56 -6.21 -9.10 9.17
CA ALA A 56 -7.20 -8.68 8.19
C ALA A 56 -7.82 -9.87 7.43
N SER A 57 -9.06 -9.72 6.98
CA SER A 57 -9.80 -10.71 6.15
C SER A 57 -8.99 -11.18 4.94
N ASP A 58 -8.19 -10.27 4.37
CA ASP A 58 -7.47 -10.49 3.12
C ASP A 58 -6.36 -11.54 3.26
N PHE A 59 -5.72 -11.62 4.44
CA PHE A 59 -4.73 -12.65 4.73
C PHE A 59 -5.36 -14.04 4.80
N ILE A 60 -6.57 -14.16 5.37
CA ILE A 60 -7.29 -15.43 5.45
C ILE A 60 -7.72 -15.88 4.06
N VAL A 61 -8.24 -14.95 3.25
CA VAL A 61 -8.60 -15.23 1.85
C VAL A 61 -7.38 -15.68 1.05
N MET A 62 -6.23 -15.05 1.26
CA MET A 62 -4.99 -15.44 0.59
C MET A 62 -4.51 -16.83 1.06
N ALA A 63 -4.52 -17.11 2.36
CA ALA A 63 -4.15 -18.42 2.90
C ALA A 63 -5.00 -19.54 2.27
N ALA A 64 -6.33 -19.36 2.23
CA ALA A 64 -7.23 -20.30 1.61
C ALA A 64 -6.94 -20.48 0.10
N SER A 65 -6.62 -19.39 -0.59
CA SER A 65 -6.26 -19.41 -2.02
C SER A 65 -4.98 -20.18 -2.27
N LEU A 66 -3.94 -19.95 -1.47
CA LEU A 66 -2.66 -20.66 -1.55
C LEU A 66 -2.80 -22.15 -1.26
N ILE A 67 -3.58 -22.53 -0.25
CA ILE A 67 -3.87 -23.94 0.07
C ILE A 67 -4.60 -24.61 -1.09
N ARG A 68 -5.59 -23.93 -1.69
CA ARG A 68 -6.32 -24.43 -2.87
C ARG A 68 -5.39 -24.64 -4.06
N ILE A 69 -4.48 -23.70 -4.34
CA ILE A 69 -3.48 -23.83 -5.40
C ILE A 69 -2.54 -25.00 -5.08
N LYS A 70 -2.00 -25.09 -3.86
CA LYS A 70 -1.13 -26.21 -3.40
C LYS A 70 -1.81 -27.57 -3.61
N SER A 71 -3.08 -27.69 -3.22
CA SER A 71 -3.85 -28.93 -3.41
C SER A 71 -4.06 -29.27 -4.89
N LYS A 72 -4.38 -28.29 -5.74
CA LYS A 72 -4.56 -28.52 -7.18
C LYS A 72 -3.26 -28.91 -7.89
N THR A 73 -2.13 -28.36 -7.46
CA THR A 73 -0.81 -28.67 -8.04
C THR A 73 -0.31 -30.05 -7.61
N LEU A 74 -0.59 -30.48 -6.38
CA LEU A 74 -0.08 -31.76 -5.85
C LEU A 74 -0.98 -32.97 -6.13
N LEU A 75 -2.28 -32.77 -6.37
CA LEU A 75 -3.21 -33.89 -6.57
C LEU A 75 -3.21 -34.39 -8.03
N PRO A 76 -3.25 -35.72 -8.26
CA PRO A 76 -3.38 -36.29 -9.60
C PRO A 76 -4.73 -35.88 -10.23
N ARG A 77 -4.71 -35.50 -11.50
CA ARG A 77 -5.92 -35.15 -12.24
C ARG A 77 -6.54 -36.40 -12.86
N TYR A 78 -7.75 -36.77 -12.42
CA TYR A 78 -8.37 -38.05 -12.78
C TYR A 78 -8.95 -38.08 -14.21
N ASN A 79 -9.11 -36.92 -14.87
CA ASN A 79 -9.68 -36.79 -16.22
C ASN A 79 -8.79 -35.91 -17.11
N GLN A 80 -7.84 -36.51 -17.83
CA GLN A 80 -6.90 -35.78 -18.70
C GLN A 80 -7.55 -35.21 -19.97
N GLU A 81 -8.65 -35.81 -20.46
CA GLU A 81 -9.27 -35.44 -21.75
C GLU A 81 -10.09 -34.13 -21.73
N ILE A 82 -10.41 -33.58 -20.56
CA ILE A 82 -11.20 -32.33 -20.43
C ILE A 82 -10.30 -31.11 -20.14
N GLU A 83 -9.02 -31.32 -19.82
CA GLU A 83 -8.13 -30.29 -19.25
C GLU A 83 -6.90 -29.93 -20.10
N GLU A 84 -6.83 -30.33 -21.38
CA GLU A 84 -5.74 -29.91 -22.28
C GLU A 84 -5.67 -28.37 -22.50
N GLY A 85 -6.63 -27.60 -22.00
CA GLY A 85 -6.60 -26.14 -21.92
C GLY A 85 -6.62 -25.56 -20.51
N SER A 86 -6.43 -26.37 -19.45
CA SER A 86 -6.41 -25.86 -18.08
C SER A 86 -5.13 -25.07 -17.84
N GLU A 87 -5.26 -23.74 -17.80
CA GLU A 87 -4.23 -22.81 -17.36
C GLU A 87 -3.61 -23.27 -16.02
N ASP A 88 -2.29 -23.12 -15.86
CA ASP A 88 -1.60 -23.48 -14.61
C ASP A 88 -2.24 -22.66 -13.47
N PRO A 89 -2.75 -23.30 -12.40
CA PRO A 89 -3.35 -22.60 -11.26
C PRO A 89 -2.46 -21.49 -10.67
N ARG A 90 -1.15 -21.57 -10.89
CA ARG A 90 -0.15 -20.59 -10.45
C ARG A 90 -0.12 -19.32 -11.29
N GLN A 91 -0.47 -19.40 -12.58
CA GLN A 91 -0.38 -18.26 -13.51
C GLN A 91 -1.29 -17.10 -13.10
N SER A 92 -2.50 -17.40 -12.61
CA SER A 92 -3.40 -16.36 -12.12
C SER A 92 -2.80 -15.58 -10.94
N LEU A 93 -2.12 -16.28 -10.02
CA LEU A 93 -1.45 -15.64 -8.88
C LEU A 93 -0.24 -14.83 -9.34
N ALA A 94 0.60 -15.38 -10.21
CA ALA A 94 1.76 -14.69 -10.78
C ALA A 94 1.35 -13.39 -11.49
N HIS A 95 0.27 -13.43 -12.27
CA HIS A 95 -0.28 -12.25 -12.92
C HIS A 95 -0.71 -11.18 -11.92
N GLN A 96 -1.44 -11.57 -10.86
CA GLN A 96 -1.85 -10.63 -9.81
C GLN A 96 -0.66 -10.00 -9.09
N LEU A 97 0.38 -10.79 -8.80
CA LEU A 97 1.61 -10.29 -8.17
C LEU A 97 2.36 -9.30 -9.07
N LEU A 98 2.45 -9.56 -10.38
CA LEU A 98 3.04 -8.64 -11.35
C LEU A 98 2.28 -7.32 -11.41
N VAL A 99 0.94 -7.38 -11.46
CA VAL A 99 0.08 -6.19 -11.47
C VAL A 99 0.28 -5.39 -10.19
N TYR A 100 0.25 -6.06 -9.03
CA TYR A 100 0.47 -5.40 -7.75
C TYR A 100 1.86 -4.76 -7.67
N GLN A 101 2.91 -5.44 -8.14
CA GLN A 101 4.27 -4.88 -8.19
C GLN A 101 4.33 -3.61 -9.02
N GLN A 102 3.73 -3.59 -10.21
CA GLN A 102 3.70 -2.40 -11.07
C GLN A 102 3.00 -1.22 -10.39
N TYR A 103 1.87 -1.47 -9.71
CA TYR A 103 1.19 -0.42 -8.97
C TYR A 103 1.96 0.05 -7.75
N LYS A 104 2.67 -0.85 -7.07
CA LYS A 104 3.54 -0.50 -5.94
C LYS A 104 4.67 0.44 -6.40
N GLU A 105 5.36 0.09 -7.48
CA GLU A 105 6.42 0.92 -8.07
C GLU A 105 5.87 2.27 -8.55
N ALA A 106 4.70 2.28 -9.21
CA ALA A 106 4.06 3.53 -9.64
C ALA A 106 3.65 4.41 -8.45
N SER A 107 3.17 3.80 -7.35
CA SER A 107 2.80 4.52 -6.13
C SER A 107 4.02 5.12 -5.43
N GLU A 108 5.13 4.39 -5.36
CA GLU A 108 6.40 4.88 -4.84
C GLU A 108 6.91 6.07 -5.66
N TRP A 109 6.88 5.96 -6.99
CA TRP A 109 7.22 7.07 -7.87
C TRP A 109 6.32 8.29 -7.66
N LEU A 110 4.99 8.11 -7.60
CA LEU A 110 4.07 9.21 -7.33
C LEU A 110 4.29 9.86 -5.97
N LYS A 111 4.67 9.07 -4.95
CA LYS A 111 5.01 9.57 -3.62
C LYS A 111 6.22 10.49 -3.67
N GLU A 112 7.28 10.11 -4.39
CA GLU A 112 8.46 10.97 -4.58
C GLU A 112 8.11 12.30 -5.28
N LEU A 113 7.23 12.25 -6.29
CA LEU A 113 6.73 13.46 -6.94
C LEU A 113 5.92 14.33 -5.97
N ALA A 114 5.07 13.72 -5.14
CA ALA A 114 4.28 14.42 -4.15
C ALA A 114 5.16 15.10 -3.09
N ASP A 115 6.18 14.40 -2.60
CA ASP A 115 7.16 14.92 -1.64
C ASP A 115 7.93 16.10 -2.23
N THR A 116 8.40 15.95 -3.47
CA THR A 116 9.05 17.04 -4.22
C THR A 116 8.11 18.23 -4.39
N ARG A 117 6.83 17.98 -4.71
CA ARG A 117 5.81 19.03 -4.86
C ARG A 117 5.51 19.74 -3.56
N ALA A 118 5.54 19.03 -2.43
CA ALA A 118 5.27 19.54 -1.09
C ALA A 118 6.34 20.55 -0.63
N LEU A 119 7.58 20.46 -1.15
CA LEU A 119 8.63 21.45 -0.90
C LEU A 119 8.32 22.84 -1.51
N TYR A 120 7.46 22.91 -2.53
CA TYR A 120 7.10 24.17 -3.17
C TYR A 120 5.81 24.76 -2.58
N ALA A 121 5.91 25.97 -2.03
CA ALA A 121 4.75 26.75 -1.59
C ALA A 121 3.75 26.96 -2.75
N ARG A 122 2.44 26.82 -2.48
CA ARG A 122 1.41 27.12 -3.49
C ARG A 122 1.37 28.63 -3.74
N ARG A 123 1.25 29.05 -5.02
CA ARG A 123 0.97 30.45 -5.37
C ARG A 123 -0.28 30.92 -4.61
N GLY A 124 -0.15 31.99 -3.82
CA GLY A 124 -1.20 32.52 -2.93
C GLY A 124 -1.02 32.21 -1.44
N GLN A 125 -0.08 31.33 -1.06
CA GLN A 125 0.29 31.04 0.33
C GLN A 125 1.75 31.38 0.62
N ASN A 126 2.27 32.48 0.05
CA ASN A 126 3.49 33.05 0.62
C ASN A 126 3.06 33.77 1.91
N PRO A 127 3.45 33.30 3.11
CA PRO A 127 3.01 33.91 4.37
C PRO A 127 3.34 35.41 4.44
N GLU A 128 4.42 35.85 3.79
CA GLU A 128 4.79 37.26 3.69
C GLU A 128 3.79 38.06 2.84
N VAL A 129 3.36 37.50 1.70
CA VAL A 129 2.38 38.15 0.79
C VAL A 129 0.98 38.10 1.39
N VAL A 130 0.59 37.01 2.05
CA VAL A 130 -0.70 36.89 2.75
C VAL A 130 -0.76 37.90 3.90
N ARG A 131 0.33 38.06 4.64
CA ARG A 131 0.44 39.07 5.71
C ARG A 131 0.35 40.49 5.17
N GLN A 132 1.09 40.81 4.11
CA GLN A 132 1.02 42.14 3.46
C GLN A 132 -0.37 42.44 2.91
N LEU A 133 -1.06 41.45 2.33
CA LEU A 133 -2.43 41.63 1.84
C LEU A 133 -3.42 41.83 3.00
N ALA A 134 -3.24 41.10 4.12
CA ALA A 134 -4.05 41.27 5.32
C ALA A 134 -3.87 42.67 5.93
N GLU A 135 -2.63 43.12 6.09
CA GLU A 135 -2.29 44.47 6.60
C GLU A 135 -2.88 45.57 5.68
N ARG A 136 -2.79 45.42 4.35
CA ARG A 136 -3.38 46.38 3.38
C ARG A 136 -4.92 46.41 3.41
N SER A 137 -5.58 45.30 3.73
CA SER A 137 -7.05 45.26 3.85
C SER A 137 -7.56 45.94 5.12
N GLU A 138 -6.76 45.97 6.19
CA GLU A 138 -7.09 46.66 7.45
C GLU A 138 -6.97 48.19 7.32
N GLU A 139 -5.98 48.69 6.58
CA GLU A 139 -5.82 50.12 6.29
C GLU A 139 -7.01 50.70 5.51
N HIS A 140 -7.49 49.99 4.49
CA HIS A 140 -8.62 50.41 3.65
C HIS A 140 -9.99 50.44 4.38
N THR A 141 -10.17 49.64 5.44
CA THR A 141 -11.41 49.67 6.25
C THR A 141 -11.43 50.83 7.24
N SER A 142 -10.26 51.28 7.68
CA SER A 142 -10.11 52.47 8.54
C SER A 142 -10.42 53.78 7.80
N GLU A 143 -10.07 53.87 6.51
CA GLU A 143 -10.37 55.06 5.68
C GLU A 143 -11.88 55.24 5.42
N LEU A 144 -12.62 54.13 5.27
CA LEU A 144 -14.07 54.16 5.04
C LEU A 144 -14.87 54.42 6.33
N GLN A 145 -14.34 54.08 7.50
CA GLN A 145 -14.97 54.38 8.80
C GLN A 145 -14.76 55.83 9.26
N SER A 146 -13.66 56.49 8.86
CA SER A 146 -13.40 57.90 9.19
C SER A 146 -14.42 58.86 8.54
N HIS A 147 -15.06 58.46 7.44
CA HIS A 147 -16.05 59.27 6.74
C HIS A 147 -17.48 59.17 7.31
N HIS A 148 -17.71 58.35 8.35
CA HIS A 148 -19.04 58.19 8.94
C HIS A 148 -19.33 59.08 10.17
N ASP A 149 -18.32 59.80 10.68
CA ASP A 149 -18.46 60.70 11.84
C ASP A 149 -18.80 62.17 11.48
N LEU A 150 -19.24 62.44 10.25
CA LEU A 150 -19.70 63.78 9.82
C LEU A 150 -21.24 63.91 9.68
N VAL A 151 -22.01 62.97 10.22
CA VAL A 151 -23.45 63.21 10.41
C VAL A 151 -23.66 63.79 11.81
N CYS A 152 -23.70 65.13 11.89
CA CYS A 152 -24.13 65.87 13.08
C CYS A 152 -25.54 65.44 13.54
N PRO A 153 -25.84 65.54 14.86
CA PRO A 153 -27.13 65.16 15.46
C PRO A 153 -28.33 65.96 14.97
#